data_AF-X0TPE7-F1
#
_entry.id   AF-X0TPE7-F1
#
_cell.length_a   1.000
_cell.length_b   1.000
_cell.length_c   1.000
_cell.angle_alpha   90.00
_cell.angle_beta   90.00
_cell.angle_gamma   90.00
#
_symmetry.space_group_name_H-M   'P 1'
#
loop_
_entity.id
_entity.type
_entity.pdbx_description
1 polymer ?
#
loop_
_entity_poly.entity_id
_entity_poly.type
_entity_poly.pdbx_seq_one_letter_code
_entity_poly.pdbx_strand_id
1 'polypeptide(L)'
;GHPNVLAPNKRPYHTIIPGMATKDNELYASFGVMAGFTQPQAHVQVLVNMIDYEMNPQQALDIPRFCIMDGTSGGKVAIEEGISVPIMSTLSRMGHTVVPTSGTARAVFGRGQIIKRNPKNGVLCGGTSPRADGIAIGW
;
A
#
# COMPACT_ATOMS: atom_id res chain seq x y z
N GLY A 1 18.96 17.91 18.79
CA GLY A 1 17.75 17.19 19.27
C GLY A 1 16.92 16.75 18.08
N HIS A 2 16.27 15.59 18.16
CA HIS A 2 15.45 15.06 17.05
C HIS A 2 14.16 15.89 16.85
N PRO A 3 13.72 16.19 15.61
CA PRO A 3 12.49 16.98 15.36
C PRO A 3 11.23 16.40 15.99
N ASN A 4 11.18 15.08 16.21
CA ASN A 4 10.09 14.38 16.91
C ASN A 4 10.37 14.13 18.41
N VAL A 5 11.21 14.94 19.08
CA VAL A 5 11.39 14.84 20.54
C VAL A 5 10.08 15.10 21.29
N LEU A 6 9.85 14.39 22.41
CA LEU A 6 8.69 14.55 23.27
C LEU A 6 8.61 15.98 23.83
N ALA A 7 7.43 16.60 23.77
CA ALA A 7 7.18 17.92 24.35
C ALA A 7 5.69 18.07 24.76
N PRO A 8 5.38 18.91 25.78
CA PRO A 8 3.99 19.20 26.16
C PRO A 8 3.17 19.72 24.97
N ASN A 9 1.95 19.19 24.80
CA ASN A 9 1.00 19.59 23.75
C ASN A 9 1.49 19.43 22.29
N LYS A 10 2.61 18.73 22.07
CA LYS A 10 3.12 18.46 20.72
C LYS A 10 2.45 17.22 20.13
N ARG A 11 1.94 17.35 18.90
CA ARG A 11 1.46 16.18 18.13
C ARG A 11 2.67 15.34 17.71
N PRO A 12 2.67 14.03 18.00
CA PRO A 12 3.77 13.16 17.57
C PRO A 12 3.74 12.97 16.05
N TYR A 13 4.87 12.55 15.48
CA TYR A 13 4.85 11.87 14.19
C TYR A 13 3.81 10.75 14.23
N HIS A 14 2.94 10.72 13.22
CA HIS A 14 1.86 9.76 13.13
C HIS A 14 2.00 8.96 11.83
N THR A 15 1.77 7.65 11.92
CA THR A 15 1.85 6.78 10.75
C THR A 15 0.57 6.77 9.92
N ILE A 16 -0.59 7.01 10.55
CA ILE A 16 -1.90 7.11 9.86
C ILE A 16 -1.86 8.18 8.78
N ILE A 17 -2.10 7.76 7.54
CA ILE A 17 -2.15 8.63 6.36
C ILE A 17 -3.33 8.22 5.46
N PRO A 18 -4.50 8.87 5.51
CA PRO A 18 -5.55 8.65 4.49
C PRO A 18 -5.12 9.27 3.15
N GLY A 19 -5.44 8.61 2.04
CA GLY A 19 -5.08 9.04 0.69
C GLY A 19 -6.28 9.52 -0.12
N MET A 20 -6.11 10.64 -0.82
CA MET A 20 -7.02 11.10 -1.87
C MET A 20 -6.18 11.56 -3.05
N ALA A 21 -6.52 11.07 -4.24
CA ALA A 21 -5.87 11.42 -5.49
C ALA A 21 -6.83 12.21 -6.37
N THR A 22 -6.31 13.26 -7.00
CA THR A 22 -7.01 14.07 -7.99
C THR A 22 -6.28 14.02 -9.32
N LYS A 23 -7.03 14.09 -10.42
CA LYS A 23 -6.49 14.21 -11.77
C LYS A 23 -7.28 15.29 -12.49
N ASP A 24 -6.60 16.25 -13.09
CA ASP A 24 -7.23 17.38 -13.81
C ASP A 24 -8.27 18.13 -12.96
N ASN A 25 -7.94 18.40 -11.69
CA ASN A 25 -8.82 19.01 -10.67
C ASN A 25 -10.11 18.23 -10.33
N GLU A 26 -10.26 16.99 -10.82
CA GLU A 26 -11.37 16.10 -10.49
C GLU A 26 -10.92 14.99 -9.52
N LEU A 27 -11.86 14.50 -8.71
CA LEU A 27 -11.62 13.33 -7.85
C LEU A 27 -11.30 12.11 -8.70
N TYR A 28 -10.11 11.54 -8.51
CA TYR A 28 -9.71 10.28 -9.12
C TYR A 28 -10.06 9.09 -8.21
N ALA A 29 -9.55 9.10 -6.97
CA ALA A 29 -9.79 8.04 -6.01
C ALA A 29 -9.63 8.50 -4.56
N SER A 30 -10.43 7.92 -3.67
CA SER A 30 -10.17 7.87 -2.22
C SER A 30 -9.62 6.50 -1.87
N PHE A 31 -8.52 6.43 -1.13
CA PHE A 31 -7.82 5.18 -0.86
C PHE A 31 -7.06 5.21 0.46
N GLY A 32 -6.76 4.02 0.97
CA GLY A 32 -5.84 3.86 2.09
C GLY A 32 -5.40 2.41 2.20
N VAL A 33 -4.17 2.19 2.66
CA VAL A 33 -3.65 0.85 2.97
C VAL A 33 -3.05 0.85 4.37
N MET A 34 -3.78 0.34 5.35
CA MET A 34 -3.36 0.31 6.76
C MET A 34 -2.17 -0.63 6.96
N ALA A 35 -1.09 -0.18 7.61
CA ALA A 35 -0.06 -1.01 8.28
C ALA A 35 1.14 -0.15 8.78
N GLY A 36 0.95 0.78 9.71
CA GLY A 36 2.08 1.50 10.34
C GLY A 36 3.03 2.16 9.32
N PHE A 37 4.31 1.79 9.34
CA PHE A 37 5.34 2.29 8.40
C PHE A 37 5.22 1.72 6.97
N THR A 38 4.43 0.68 6.77
CA THR A 38 4.12 0.16 5.42
C THR A 38 3.11 1.06 4.69
N GLN A 39 2.33 1.90 5.40
CA GLN A 39 1.30 2.75 4.78
C GLN A 39 1.82 3.54 3.57
N PRO A 40 2.90 4.36 3.67
CA PRO A 40 3.39 5.12 2.51
C PRO A 40 3.89 4.22 1.38
N GLN A 41 4.53 3.09 1.72
CA GLN A 41 5.05 2.13 0.73
C GLN A 41 3.92 1.48 -0.06
N ALA A 42 2.85 1.08 0.62
CA ALA A 42 1.70 0.47 -0.02
C ALA A 42 0.83 1.50 -0.76
N HIS A 43 0.75 2.75 -0.28
CA HIS A 43 0.11 3.85 -1.00
C HIS A 43 0.73 4.08 -2.37
N VAL A 44 2.07 4.10 -2.44
CA VAL A 44 2.78 4.21 -3.72
C VAL A 44 2.46 3.02 -4.62
N GLN A 45 2.55 1.80 -4.10
CA GLN A 45 2.27 0.59 -4.89
C GLN A 45 0.84 0.58 -5.48
N VAL A 46 -0.19 0.91 -4.69
CA VAL A 46 -1.57 0.93 -5.22
C VAL A 46 -1.81 2.06 -6.22
N LEU A 47 -1.17 3.22 -6.05
CA LEU A 47 -1.27 4.31 -7.02
C LEU A 47 -0.56 3.97 -8.34
N VAL A 48 0.66 3.43 -8.28
CA VAL A 48 1.40 2.95 -9.46
C VAL A 48 0.59 1.90 -10.20
N ASN A 49 0.00 0.93 -9.49
CA ASN A 49 -0.88 -0.08 -10.08
C ASN A 49 -2.07 0.55 -10.82
N MET A 50 -2.74 1.53 -10.23
CA MET A 50 -3.91 2.16 -10.84
C MET A 50 -3.59 3.18 -11.95
N ILE A 51 -2.44 3.86 -11.87
CA ILE A 51 -2.09 4.97 -12.76
C ILE A 51 -1.19 4.48 -13.89
N ASP A 52 -0.11 3.76 -13.58
CA ASP A 52 0.90 3.35 -14.55
C ASP A 52 0.54 2.02 -15.22
N TYR A 53 -0.05 1.09 -14.45
CA TYR A 53 -0.51 -0.21 -14.97
C TYR A 53 -2.01 -0.27 -15.26
N GLU A 54 -2.71 0.87 -15.17
CA GLU A 54 -4.14 1.04 -15.49
C GLU A 54 -5.08 0.03 -14.81
N MET A 55 -4.68 -0.53 -13.67
CA MET A 55 -5.47 -1.53 -12.95
C MET A 55 -6.74 -0.92 -12.36
N ASN A 56 -7.80 -1.72 -12.30
CA ASN A 56 -8.99 -1.36 -11.53
C ASN A 56 -8.71 -1.43 -10.01
N PRO A 57 -9.58 -0.86 -9.16
CA PRO A 57 -9.37 -0.84 -7.70
C PRO A 57 -9.12 -2.21 -7.07
N GLN A 58 -9.84 -3.25 -7.49
CA GLN A 58 -9.67 -4.60 -6.95
C GLN A 58 -8.34 -5.21 -7.40
N GLN A 59 -8.02 -5.14 -8.69
CA GLN A 59 -6.75 -5.59 -9.24
C GLN A 59 -5.56 -4.92 -8.53
N ALA A 60 -5.60 -3.60 -8.34
CA ALA A 60 -4.54 -2.86 -7.65
C ALA A 60 -4.34 -3.32 -6.19
N LEU A 61 -5.39 -3.81 -5.54
CA LEU A 61 -5.34 -4.37 -4.19
C LEU A 61 -4.92 -5.85 -4.16
N ASP A 62 -5.24 -6.63 -5.18
CA ASP A 62 -4.96 -8.07 -5.25
C ASP A 62 -3.50 -8.39 -5.52
N ILE A 63 -2.82 -7.54 -6.30
CA ILE A 63 -1.42 -7.76 -6.67
C ILE A 63 -0.54 -7.92 -5.40
N PRO A 64 0.39 -8.90 -5.38
CA PRO A 64 1.35 -9.08 -4.30
C PRO A 64 2.18 -7.82 -4.04
N ARG A 65 2.50 -7.55 -2.78
CA ARG A 65 3.23 -6.36 -2.34
C ARG A 65 4.60 -6.72 -1.82
N PHE A 66 5.40 -5.67 -1.65
CA PHE A 66 6.61 -5.72 -0.84
C PHE A 66 6.61 -4.58 0.19
N CYS A 67 7.39 -4.73 1.26
CA CYS A 67 7.69 -3.62 2.16
C CYS A 67 9.06 -3.78 2.83
N ILE A 68 9.66 -2.66 3.19
CA ILE A 68 10.82 -2.57 4.07
C ILE A 68 10.27 -2.61 5.51
N MET A 69 10.56 -3.69 6.24
CA MET A 69 9.83 -4.06 7.47
C MET A 69 9.93 -3.05 8.61
N ASP A 70 11.10 -2.44 8.80
CA ASP A 70 11.37 -1.48 9.88
C ASP A 70 11.36 -0.03 9.39
N GLY A 71 11.09 0.21 8.10
CA GLY A 71 11.15 1.53 7.47
C GLY A 71 12.55 2.17 7.50
N THR A 72 13.60 1.39 7.80
CA THR A 72 14.97 1.91 7.87
C THR A 72 15.71 1.69 6.55
N SER A 73 16.67 2.57 6.26
CA SER A 73 17.54 2.39 5.09
C SER A 73 18.37 1.10 5.25
N GLY A 74 18.34 0.23 4.25
CA GLY A 74 18.98 -1.08 4.32
C GLY A 74 18.22 -2.13 5.12
N GLY A 75 16.98 -1.83 5.55
CA GLY A 75 16.12 -2.76 6.25
C GLY A 75 15.76 -4.01 5.43
N LYS A 76 15.23 -5.03 6.12
CA LYS A 76 14.77 -6.27 5.50
C LYS A 76 13.58 -6.00 4.57
N VAL A 77 13.61 -6.59 3.38
CA VAL A 77 12.56 -6.46 2.37
C VAL A 77 11.64 -7.67 2.45
N ALA A 78 10.47 -7.50 3.05
CA ALA A 78 9.42 -8.52 3.00
C ALA A 78 8.82 -8.58 1.60
N ILE A 79 8.71 -9.79 1.06
CA ILE A 79 8.15 -10.07 -0.27
C ILE A 79 6.98 -11.02 -0.10
N GLU A 80 5.81 -10.64 -0.60
CA GLU A 80 4.59 -11.42 -0.45
C GLU A 80 4.55 -12.66 -1.35
N GLU A 81 3.83 -13.70 -0.89
CA GLU A 81 3.50 -14.86 -1.72
C GLU A 81 2.81 -14.44 -3.03
N GLY A 82 3.18 -15.13 -4.12
CA GLY A 82 2.80 -14.77 -5.49
C GLY A 82 3.91 -14.09 -6.29
N ILE A 83 4.92 -13.52 -5.62
CA ILE A 83 6.15 -13.05 -6.28
C ILE A 83 7.10 -14.24 -6.46
N SER A 84 7.63 -14.39 -7.68
CA SER A 84 8.39 -15.58 -8.06
C SER A 84 9.79 -15.63 -7.42
N VAL A 85 10.28 -16.86 -7.19
CA VAL A 85 11.64 -17.09 -6.66
C VAL A 85 12.75 -16.44 -7.50
N PRO A 86 12.70 -16.43 -8.85
CA PRO A 86 13.68 -15.70 -9.67
C PRO A 86 13.77 -14.20 -9.38
N ILE A 87 12.63 -13.54 -9.09
CA ILE A 87 12.61 -12.12 -8.72
C ILE A 87 13.28 -11.94 -7.35
N MET A 88 12.90 -12.76 -6.36
CA MET A 88 13.51 -12.72 -5.02
C MET A 88 15.02 -12.96 -5.07
N SER A 89 15.47 -13.94 -5.86
CA SER A 89 16.91 -14.22 -6.05
C SER A 89 17.65 -13.05 -6.69
N THR A 90 17.03 -12.37 -7.65
CA THR A 90 17.61 -11.18 -8.28
C THR A 90 17.76 -10.03 -7.29
N LEU A 91 16.74 -9.77 -6.46
CA LEU A 91 16.82 -8.76 -5.41
C LEU A 91 17.91 -9.09 -4.38
N SER A 92 18.04 -10.36 -3.98
CA SER A 92 19.12 -10.79 -3.08
C SER A 92 20.50 -10.56 -3.68
N ARG A 93 20.69 -10.83 -4.98
CA ARG A 93 21.96 -10.55 -5.69
C ARG A 93 22.27 -9.05 -5.80
N MET A 94 21.25 -8.20 -5.78
CA MET A 94 21.40 -6.74 -5.71
C MET A 94 21.75 -6.25 -4.29
N GLY A 95 21.81 -7.14 -3.30
CA GLY A 95 22.19 -6.82 -1.92
C GLY A 95 21.02 -6.65 -0.95
N HIS A 96 19.77 -6.87 -1.39
CA HIS A 96 18.61 -6.78 -0.51
C HIS A 96 18.50 -8.01 0.40
N THR A 97 18.22 -7.80 1.69
CA THR A 97 17.88 -8.91 2.60
C THR A 97 16.41 -9.26 2.41
N VAL A 98 16.13 -10.20 1.50
CA VAL A 98 14.77 -10.63 1.15
C VAL A 98 14.17 -11.56 2.21
N VAL A 99 12.91 -11.31 2.59
CA VAL A 99 12.12 -12.10 3.54
C VAL A 99 10.82 -12.55 2.87
N PRO A 100 10.77 -13.76 2.30
CA PRO A 100 9.52 -14.31 1.77
C PRO A 100 8.47 -14.41 2.89
N THR A 101 7.25 -13.95 2.61
CA THR A 101 6.19 -13.80 3.62
C THR A 101 4.86 -14.34 3.08
N SER A 102 4.28 -15.31 3.77
CA SER A 102 3.09 -16.06 3.36
C SER A 102 2.07 -16.22 4.51
N GLY A 103 0.86 -16.68 4.17
CA GLY A 103 -0.19 -16.96 5.16
C GLY A 103 -0.55 -15.75 6.03
N THR A 104 -0.71 -15.94 7.33
CA THR A 104 -1.10 -14.87 8.27
C THR A 104 -0.03 -13.79 8.43
N ALA A 105 1.23 -14.08 8.12
CA ALA A 105 2.33 -13.10 8.19
C ALA A 105 2.17 -11.98 7.17
N ARG A 106 1.32 -12.16 6.13
CA ARG A 106 0.98 -11.13 5.13
C ARG A 106 0.33 -9.88 5.72
N ALA A 107 -0.06 -9.89 7.00
CA ALA A 107 -0.54 -8.71 7.70
C ALA A 107 0.43 -7.50 7.60
N VAL A 108 1.74 -7.75 7.45
CA VAL A 108 2.76 -6.69 7.29
C VAL A 108 2.60 -5.85 6.01
N PHE A 109 1.94 -6.39 4.98
CA PHE A 109 1.68 -5.72 3.69
C PHE A 109 0.42 -4.85 3.71
N GLY A 110 -0.32 -4.89 4.81
CA GLY A 110 -1.45 -4.03 5.06
C GLY A 110 -2.74 -4.39 4.33
N ARG A 111 -3.80 -3.71 4.74
CA ARG A 111 -5.18 -3.94 4.28
C ARG A 111 -5.66 -2.67 3.61
N GLY A 112 -5.96 -2.77 2.32
CA GLY A 112 -6.35 -1.63 1.49
C GLY A 112 -7.83 -1.55 1.15
N GLN A 113 -8.32 -0.33 1.01
CA GLN A 113 -9.66 -0.01 0.52
C GLN A 113 -9.54 1.12 -0.51
N ILE A 114 -10.27 1.01 -1.61
CA ILE A 114 -10.22 2.00 -2.70
C ILE A 114 -11.63 2.25 -3.22
N ILE A 115 -11.99 3.52 -3.41
CA ILE A 115 -13.13 3.94 -4.22
C ILE A 115 -12.58 4.88 -5.30
N LYS A 116 -12.72 4.46 -6.56
CA LYS A 116 -12.33 5.22 -7.75
C LYS A 116 -13.58 5.80 -8.43
N ARG A 117 -13.51 7.05 -8.87
CA ARG A 117 -14.58 7.69 -9.64
C ARG A 117 -14.17 7.80 -11.10
N ASN A 118 -15.04 7.40 -12.02
CA ASN A 118 -14.87 7.68 -13.43
C ASN A 118 -15.25 9.16 -13.70
N PRO A 119 -14.33 10.00 -14.19
CA PRO A 119 -14.61 11.42 -14.36
C PRO A 119 -15.63 11.73 -15.47
N LYS A 120 -15.84 10.82 -16.44
CA LYS A 120 -16.74 11.06 -17.59
C LYS A 120 -18.22 10.82 -17.26
N ASN A 121 -18.50 9.76 -16.49
CA ASN A 121 -19.88 9.31 -16.22
C ASN A 121 -20.22 9.25 -14.73
N GLY A 122 -19.28 9.56 -13.84
CA GLY A 122 -19.48 9.56 -12.39
C GLY A 122 -19.57 8.19 -11.74
N VAL A 123 -19.44 7.09 -12.50
CA VAL A 123 -19.52 5.72 -11.96
C VAL A 123 -18.43 5.48 -10.92
N LEU A 124 -18.81 4.88 -9.79
CA LEU A 124 -17.91 4.50 -8.71
C LEU A 124 -17.50 3.03 -8.86
N CYS A 125 -16.21 2.76 -8.68
CA CYS A 125 -15.66 1.42 -8.63
C CYS A 125 -14.96 1.23 -7.28
N GLY A 126 -15.38 0.20 -6.53
CA GLY A 126 -14.79 -0.15 -5.24
C GLY A 126 -13.84 -1.34 -5.33
N GLY A 127 -12.89 -1.41 -4.41
CA GLY A 127 -12.06 -2.59 -4.16
C GLY A 127 -11.78 -2.75 -2.67
N THR A 128 -11.81 -3.99 -2.20
CA THR A 128 -11.48 -4.36 -0.81
C THR A 128 -10.34 -5.35 -0.78
N SER A 129 -9.44 -5.22 0.20
CA SER A 129 -8.27 -6.08 0.27
C SER A 129 -8.65 -7.56 0.44
N PRO A 130 -7.99 -8.49 -0.28
CA PRO A 130 -8.20 -9.93 -0.08
C PRO A 130 -7.45 -10.46 1.16
N ARG A 131 -6.64 -9.64 1.82
CA ARG A 131 -5.76 -10.04 2.94
C ARG A 131 -6.48 -10.08 4.30
N ALA A 132 -7.76 -9.72 4.34
CA ALA A 132 -8.59 -9.72 5.54
C ALA A 132 -10.07 -9.67 5.18
N ASP A 133 -10.92 -10.01 6.15
CA ASP A 133 -12.36 -9.78 6.03
C ASP A 133 -12.65 -8.30 5.78
N GLY A 134 -13.50 -8.02 4.80
CA GLY A 134 -13.86 -6.67 4.35
C GLY A 134 -14.81 -6.74 3.16
N ILE A 135 -15.48 -5.63 2.87
CA ILE A 135 -16.46 -5.55 1.78
C ILE A 135 -16.40 -4.19 1.07
N ALA A 136 -16.50 -4.23 -0.26
CA ALA A 136 -16.83 -3.07 -1.08
C ALA A 136 -18.27 -3.24 -1.56
N ILE A 137 -19.15 -2.31 -1.18
CA ILE A 137 -20.59 -2.36 -1.46
C ILE A 137 -21.06 -1.00 -2.01
N GLY A 138 -21.99 -1.04 -2.96
CA GLY A 138 -22.61 0.15 -3.56
C GLY A 138 -24.11 0.21 -3.26
N TRP A 139 -24.68 1.41 -3.40
CA TRP A 139 -26.11 1.72 -3.30
C TRP A 139 -26.47 2.74 -4.38
#